data_AF-A0A971VYH1-F1
#
_entry.id   AF-A0A971VYH1-F1
#
_cell.length_a   1.000
_cell.length_b   1.000
_cell.length_c   1.000
_cell.angle_alpha   90.00
_cell.angle_beta   90.00
_cell.angle_gamma   90.00
#
_symmetry.space_group_name_H-M   'P 1'
#
loop_
_entity.id
_entity.type
_entity.pdbx_description
1 polymer ?
#
loop_
_entity_poly.entity_id
_entity_poly.type
_entity_poly.pdbx_seq_one_letter_code
_entity_poly.pdbx_strand_id
1 'polypeptide(L)' 'GTIAPEPAGNGGFGYDPIFIPDGYVKTFSELGDNLKRKISHRALAIKGIAKMLINVLEYYAVRTMENSRPVQKK' A
#
# COMPACT_ATOMS: atom_id res chain seq x y z
N GLY A 1 13.80 6.77 6.11
CA GLY A 1 13.40 7.19 7.47
C GLY A 1 14.63 7.23 8.36
N THR A 2 14.53 7.90 9.49
CA THR A 2 15.60 8.03 10.49
C THR A 2 15.16 7.49 11.85
N ILE A 3 16.11 7.27 12.75
CA ILE A 3 15.84 6.81 14.12
C ILE A 3 15.90 8.01 15.06
N ALA A 4 14.86 8.19 15.87
CA ALA A 4 14.77 9.20 16.90
C ALA A 4 15.76 8.92 18.05
N PRO A 5 16.28 9.95 18.72
CA PRO A 5 17.18 9.77 19.87
C PRO A 5 16.47 9.14 21.08
N GLU A 6 15.16 9.35 21.22
CA GLU A 6 14.33 8.80 22.29
C GLU A 6 12.98 8.33 21.74
N PRO A 7 12.35 7.31 22.36
CA PRO A 7 10.99 6.89 22.01
C PRO A 7 9.95 7.98 22.27
N ALA A 8 9.03 8.19 21.32
CA ALA A 8 7.93 9.14 21.46
C ALA A 8 6.60 8.59 20.88
N GLY A 9 5.48 9.00 21.48
CA GLY A 9 4.14 8.60 21.09
C GLY A 9 3.63 7.32 21.79
N ASN A 10 2.31 7.17 21.84
CA ASN A 10 1.64 6.09 22.58
C ASN A 10 0.92 5.06 21.69
N GLY A 11 0.95 5.24 20.36
CA GLY A 11 0.30 4.36 19.38
C GLY A 11 1.27 3.40 18.69
N GLY A 12 0.75 2.57 17.79
CA GLY A 12 1.60 1.69 16.97
C GLY A 12 2.09 0.43 17.70
N PHE A 13 3.14 -0.20 17.15
CA PHE A 13 3.76 -1.42 17.64
C PHE A 13 5.25 -1.50 17.25
N GLY A 14 6.04 -2.29 18.00
CA GLY A 14 7.45 -2.54 17.68
C GLY A 14 8.28 -1.25 17.69
N TYR A 15 8.94 -0.95 16.56
CA TYR A 15 9.85 0.21 16.43
C TYR A 15 9.14 1.53 16.07
N ASP A 16 7.82 1.55 16.00
CA ASP A 16 7.07 2.78 15.71
C ASP A 16 7.42 3.97 16.63
N PRO A 17 7.70 3.77 17.94
CA PRO A 17 8.04 4.89 18.83
C PRO A 17 9.38 5.54 18.53
N ILE A 18 10.25 4.93 17.72
CA ILE A 18 11.59 5.47 17.42
C ILE A 18 11.81 5.72 15.93
N PHE A 19 10.89 5.30 15.06
CA PHE A 19 11.07 5.45 13.62
C PHE A 19 10.38 6.71 13.10
N ILE A 20 11.16 7.62 12.51
CA ILE A 20 10.68 8.83 11.86
C ILE A 20 10.65 8.59 10.33
N PRO A 21 9.47 8.59 9.68
CA PRO A 21 9.38 8.42 8.24
C PRO A 21 9.94 9.64 7.49
N ASP A 22 10.41 9.43 6.26
CA ASP A 22 10.98 10.50 5.44
C ASP A 22 9.94 11.61 5.19
N GLY A 23 10.37 12.87 5.34
CA GLY A 23 9.49 14.04 5.20
C GLY A 23 8.67 14.37 6.45
N TYR A 24 8.88 13.68 7.57
CA TYR A 24 8.24 13.97 8.85
C TYR A 24 9.29 14.23 9.94
N VAL A 25 8.83 14.88 11.03
CA VAL A 25 9.64 15.15 12.24
C VAL A 25 9.16 14.35 13.45
N LYS A 26 8.07 13.60 13.30
CA LYS A 26 7.41 12.82 14.35
C LYS A 26 7.54 11.34 14.08
N THR A 27 7.56 10.53 15.14
CA THR A 27 7.65 9.07 15.05
C THR A 27 6.36 8.47 14.49
N PHE A 28 6.39 7.23 13.99
CA PHE A 28 5.15 6.56 13.57
C PHE A 28 4.13 6.46 14.71
N SER A 29 4.57 6.28 15.96
CA SER A 29 3.70 6.24 17.13
C SER A 29 3.03 7.58 17.44
N GLU A 30 3.67 8.71 17.11
CA GLU A 30 3.09 10.05 17.25
C GLU A 30 2.16 10.43 16.09
N LEU A 31 2.47 9.97 14.87
CA LEU A 31 1.68 10.25 13.66
C LEU A 31 0.32 9.54 13.64
N GLY A 32 0.19 8.47 14.41
CA GLY A 32 -1.03 7.69 14.57
C GLY A 32 -1.37 6.79 13.38
N ASP A 33 -2.31 5.89 13.61
CA ASP A 33 -2.65 4.81 12.69
C ASP A 33 -3.18 5.28 11.33
N ASN A 34 -3.97 6.36 11.32
CA ASN A 34 -4.60 6.86 10.09
C ASN A 34 -3.57 7.30 9.05
N LEU A 35 -2.51 7.97 9.50
CA LEU A 35 -1.43 8.37 8.61
C LEU A 35 -0.52 7.19 8.28
N LYS A 36 -0.20 6.35 9.28
CA LYS A 36 0.61 5.13 9.08
C LYS A 36 0.02 4.19 8.02
N ARG A 37 -1.30 4.04 7.97
CA ARG A 37 -2.02 3.24 6.95
C ARG A 37 -1.87 3.78 5.52
N LYS A 38 -1.42 5.03 5.35
CA LYS A 38 -1.21 5.66 4.04
C LYS A 38 0.25 5.63 3.61
N ILE A 39 1.18 5.83 4.54
CA ILE A 39 2.59 6.12 4.21
C ILE A 39 3.58 5.01 4.62
N SER A 40 3.17 4.04 5.43
CA SER A 40 4.08 2.96 5.85
C SER A 40 4.53 2.10 4.67
N HIS A 41 5.71 1.47 4.79
CA HIS A 41 6.23 0.52 3.81
C HIS A 41 5.20 -0.55 3.43
N ARG A 42 4.45 -1.06 4.43
CA ARG A 42 3.38 -2.03 4.22
C ARG A 42 2.25 -1.46 3.37
N ALA A 43 1.79 -0.25 3.66
CA ALA A 43 0.74 0.41 2.89
C ALA A 43 1.16 0.60 1.42
N LEU A 44 2.39 1.07 1.18
CA LEU A 44 2.92 1.28 -0.15
C LEU A 44 3.07 -0.04 -0.93
N ALA A 45 3.57 -1.10 -0.27
CA ALA A 45 3.68 -2.42 -0.87
C ALA A 45 2.31 -3.00 -1.28
N ILE A 46 1.32 -2.94 -0.38
CA ILE A 46 -0.04 -3.41 -0.67
C ILE A 46 -0.65 -2.62 -1.82
N LYS A 47 -0.46 -1.30 -1.87
CA LYS A 47 -0.92 -0.46 -2.99
C LYS A 47 -0.30 -0.89 -4.32
N GLY A 48 0.99 -1.24 -4.31
CA GLY A 48 1.68 -1.80 -5.48
C GLY A 48 1.08 -3.13 -5.93
N ILE A 49 0.86 -4.06 -4.99
CA ILE A 49 0.25 -5.36 -5.26
C ILE A 49 -1.17 -5.20 -5.82
N ALA A 50 -1.99 -4.35 -5.20
CA ALA A 50 -3.35 -4.09 -5.63
C ALA A 50 -3.40 -3.58 -7.07
N LYS A 51 -2.52 -2.63 -7.42
CA LYS A 51 -2.40 -2.13 -8.81
C LYS A 51 -2.07 -3.26 -9.78
N MET A 52 -1.10 -4.12 -9.45
CA MET A 52 -0.74 -5.24 -10.31
C MET A 52 -1.90 -6.23 -10.48
N LEU A 53 -2.60 -6.56 -9.40
CA LEU A 53 -3.72 -7.47 -9.43
C LEU A 53 -4.88 -6.93 -10.27
N ILE A 54 -5.21 -5.63 -10.12
CA ILE A 54 -6.24 -4.98 -10.94
C ILE A 54 -5.90 -5.10 -12.43
N ASN A 55 -4.66 -4.79 -12.82
CA ASN A 55 -4.24 -4.92 -14.22
C ASN A 55 -4.39 -6.36 -14.75
N VAL A 56 -4.06 -7.36 -13.93
CA VAL A 56 -4.21 -8.78 -14.29
C VAL A 56 -5.69 -9.13 -14.47
N LEU A 57 -6.55 -8.70 -13.55
CA LEU A 57 -7.98 -8.95 -13.61
C LEU A 57 -8.63 -8.27 -14.82
N GLU A 58 -8.26 -7.02 -15.11
CA GLU A 58 -8.72 -6.28 -16.28
C GLU A 58 -8.30 -6.97 -17.59
N TYR A 59 -7.06 -7.45 -17.68
CA TYR A 59 -6.58 -8.22 -18.83
C TYR A 59 -7.46 -9.46 -19.09
N TYR A 60 -7.75 -10.25 -18.05
CA TYR A 60 -8.58 -11.43 -18.19
C TYR A 60 -10.05 -11.11 -18.48
N ALA A 61 -10.59 -10.01 -17.93
CA ALA A 61 -11.96 -9.57 -18.19
C ALA A 61 -12.16 -9.18 -19.67
N VAL A 62 -11.21 -8.48 -20.28
CA VAL A 62 -11.26 -8.13 -21.71
C VAL A 62 -11.12 -9.40 -22.56
N ARG A 63 -10.17 -10.27 -22.23
CA ARG A 63 -9.89 -11.48 -23.02
C ARG A 63 -11.04 -12.48 -23.01
N THR A 64 -11.78 -12.60 -21.91
CA THR A 64 -12.98 -13.47 -21.87
C THR A 64 -14.09 -12.90 -22.76
N MET A 65 -14.29 -11.58 -22.78
CA MET A 65 -15.26 -10.93 -23.66
C MET A 65 -14.94 -11.08 -25.15
N GLU A 66 -13.66 -11.03 -25.54
CA GLU A 66 -13.24 -11.24 -26.93
C GLU A 66 -13.44 -12.69 -27.41
N ASN A 67 -13.08 -13.67 -26.58
CA ASN A 67 -13.24 -15.09 -26.91
C ASN A 67 -14.70 -15.58 -26.89
N SER A 68 -15.62 -14.79 -26.33
CA SER A 68 -17.05 -15.11 -26.25
C SER A 68 -17.86 -14.54 -27.42
N ARG A 69 -17.24 -13.79 -28.35
CA ARG A 69 -17.94 -13.29 -29.54
C ARG A 69 -18.24 -14.46 -30.48
N PRO A 70 -19.50 -14.62 -30.95
CA PRO A 70 -19.83 -15.67 -31.89
C PRO A 70 -19.00 -15.47 -33.16
N VAL A 71 -18.22 -16.49 -33.53
CA VAL A 71 -17.55 -16.55 -34.83
C VAL A 71 -18.66 -16.52 -35.87
N GLN A 72 -18.73 -15.44 -36.66
CA GLN A 72 -19.63 -15.40 -37.82
C GLN A 72 -19.18 -16.52 -38.76
N LYS A 73 -19.92 -17.64 -38.77
CA LYS A 73 -19.77 -18.69 -39.76
C LYS A 73 -20.21 -18.11 -41.11
N LYS A 74 -19.27 -18.04 -42.06
CA LYS A 74 -19.56 -17.77 -43.47
C LYS A 74 -20.29 -18.95 -44.10
#